data_AF-A0A674HSB9-F1
#
_entry.id   AF-A0A674HSB9-F1
#
_cell.length_a   1.000
_cell.length_b   1.000
_cell.length_c   1.000
_cell.angle_alpha   90.00
_cell.angle_beta   90.00
_cell.angle_gamma   90.00
#
_symmetry.space_group_name_H-M   'P 1'
#
loop_
_entity.id
_entity.type
_entity.pdbx_description
1 polymer ?
#
loop_
_entity_poly.entity_id
_entity_poly.type
_entity_poly.pdbx_seq_one_letter_code
_entity_poly.pdbx_strand_id
1 'polypeptide(L)'
;MWRHPRGSGGSAGSAGSGPGGAARPARGGSAGPAGGSTARGRPRPAAQGRSCGCAARAAFSRLLRSAVVVRSGPRPEGPDSAWHDEGKTDYYARKRLVIQDKNKYNTPKYRMIVRVTNRDIICQIAYARIEGDMIVCAAYAHELPKYGVKVGLTNYAAAYCTGLLLARRLLNKFGLDKIYEGQVEVTGDEYNVESVDGKPGAFTCYLDAGLARTTTGNKVFGALKGAVDGGLSIPHSTKRFPGYDSESKEFNAEVHRKHIMGQNVADYMRYLMEEDEDAYKKQFSQYIKNNVTPDGMEEMYKKAHAAIRDNPVHEKKPKRDVKKKRWNCPKMSLAQKKDRVAQKKASFLRAQERRTES
;
A
#
# COMPACT_ATOMS: atom_id res chain seq x y z
N MET A 1 -33.24 -20.55 -52.47
CA MET A 1 -33.32 -22.01 -52.61
C MET A 1 -32.69 -22.61 -51.36
N TRP A 2 -33.30 -23.30 -50.39
CA TRP A 2 -34.61 -23.92 -50.13
C TRP A 2 -34.78 -23.87 -48.58
N ARG A 3 -35.86 -23.27 -48.05
CA ARG A 3 -37.10 -23.88 -47.52
C ARG A 3 -36.97 -24.76 -46.25
N HIS A 4 -37.65 -24.29 -45.18
CA HIS A 4 -38.16 -25.03 -44.01
C HIS A 4 -39.20 -26.13 -44.38
N PRO A 5 -39.54 -27.05 -43.44
CA PRO A 5 -40.75 -26.91 -42.58
C PRO A 5 -40.44 -27.26 -41.09
N ARG A 6 -41.04 -26.70 -40.02
CA ARG A 6 -42.43 -26.50 -39.51
C ARG A 6 -43.19 -27.76 -39.04
N GLY A 7 -43.54 -27.73 -37.73
CA GLY A 7 -44.74 -28.32 -37.10
C GLY A 7 -44.43 -29.28 -35.93
N SER A 8 -45.16 -29.37 -34.81
CA SER A 8 -46.24 -28.59 -34.15
C SER A 8 -46.80 -29.43 -32.96
N GLY A 9 -47.31 -28.77 -31.91
CA GLY A 9 -48.16 -29.31 -30.82
C GLY A 9 -47.45 -29.39 -29.46
N GLY A 10 -47.78 -28.66 -28.38
CA GLY A 10 -49.08 -28.31 -27.77
C GLY A 10 -49.51 -29.46 -26.83
N SER A 11 -49.94 -29.36 -25.56
CA SER A 11 -50.40 -28.35 -24.58
C SER A 11 -50.55 -29.14 -23.24
N ALA A 12 -50.41 -28.64 -22.00
CA ALA A 12 -51.36 -27.87 -21.16
C ALA A 12 -50.91 -28.09 -19.69
N GLY A 13 -50.80 -27.06 -18.84
CA GLY A 13 -51.75 -26.75 -17.73
C GLY A 13 -51.38 -27.48 -16.42
N SER A 14 -51.41 -26.94 -15.19
CA SER A 14 -51.99 -25.74 -14.58
C SER A 14 -51.58 -25.67 -13.09
N ALA A 15 -51.55 -24.45 -12.51
CA ALA A 15 -51.87 -24.01 -11.12
C ALA A 15 -51.57 -24.90 -9.89
N GLY A 16 -51.16 -24.40 -8.72
CA GLY A 16 -51.09 -23.03 -8.23
C GLY A 16 -50.71 -22.96 -6.73
N SER A 17 -50.60 -21.70 -6.26
CA SER A 17 -50.86 -21.16 -4.90
C SER A 17 -49.93 -21.45 -3.71
N GLY A 18 -49.45 -20.35 -3.07
CA GLY A 18 -48.87 -20.28 -1.72
C GLY A 18 -49.94 -20.44 -0.60
N PRO A 19 -49.71 -20.05 0.68
CA PRO A 19 -48.92 -18.90 1.15
C PRO A 19 -48.10 -19.17 2.44
N GLY A 20 -47.55 -18.10 3.07
CA GLY A 20 -47.39 -18.05 4.53
C GLY A 20 -46.01 -17.67 5.05
N GLY A 21 -45.86 -16.42 5.49
CA GLY A 21 -44.72 -15.98 6.30
C GLY A 21 -44.83 -16.45 7.75
N ALA A 22 -43.68 -16.58 8.41
CA ALA A 22 -43.61 -16.63 9.88
C ALA A 22 -42.29 -16.02 10.35
N ALA A 23 -42.44 -15.02 11.22
CA ALA A 23 -41.39 -14.34 11.96
C ALA A 23 -40.66 -15.32 12.91
N ARG A 24 -39.37 -15.09 13.14
CA ARG A 24 -38.61 -15.76 14.21
C ARG A 24 -38.62 -14.90 15.48
N PRO A 25 -38.82 -15.50 16.67
CA PRO A 25 -39.11 -14.79 17.91
C PRO A 25 -37.87 -14.33 18.67
N ALA A 26 -38.06 -13.24 19.43
CA ALA A 26 -37.19 -12.78 20.48
C ALA A 26 -37.08 -13.83 21.61
N ARG A 27 -35.86 -14.14 22.05
CA ARG A 27 -35.61 -14.89 23.28
C ARG A 27 -35.45 -13.91 24.43
N GLY A 28 -36.49 -13.79 25.24
CA GLY A 28 -36.39 -13.38 26.63
C GLY A 28 -35.90 -14.56 27.47
N GLY A 29 -34.93 -14.31 28.35
CA GLY A 29 -34.45 -15.25 29.36
C GLY A 29 -34.66 -14.65 30.74
N SER A 30 -35.55 -15.27 31.52
CA SER A 30 -35.91 -14.97 32.89
C SER A 30 -34.83 -15.41 33.89
N ALA A 31 -34.88 -14.78 35.06
CA ALA A 31 -33.96 -14.89 36.19
C ALA A 31 -33.99 -16.24 36.94
N GLY A 32 -32.92 -16.48 37.71
CA GLY A 32 -32.83 -17.44 38.81
C GLY A 32 -31.59 -17.15 39.69
N PRO A 33 -31.71 -17.03 41.03
CA PRO A 33 -30.66 -16.52 41.92
C PRO A 33 -29.85 -17.62 42.62
N ALA A 34 -28.61 -17.33 43.00
CA ALA A 34 -27.88 -18.07 44.02
C ALA A 34 -26.97 -17.09 44.79
N GLY A 35 -27.16 -17.04 46.11
CA GLY A 35 -26.49 -16.12 47.02
C GLY A 35 -25.09 -16.57 47.44
N GLY A 36 -24.34 -15.64 48.06
CA GLY A 36 -23.04 -15.94 48.66
C GLY A 36 -22.28 -14.71 49.14
N SER A 37 -22.45 -14.43 50.44
CA SER A 37 -21.55 -13.77 51.40
C SER A 37 -21.12 -12.29 51.24
N THR A 38 -21.36 -11.59 52.34
CA THR A 38 -21.03 -10.21 52.70
C THR A 38 -19.53 -10.00 52.94
N ALA A 39 -18.97 -8.94 52.36
CA ALA A 39 -17.80 -8.24 52.91
C ALA A 39 -18.01 -6.73 52.79
N ARG A 40 -18.01 -6.05 53.95
CA ARG A 40 -18.20 -4.60 54.09
C ARG A 40 -17.01 -3.86 53.48
N GLY A 41 -17.27 -3.01 52.49
CA GLY A 41 -16.30 -2.07 51.91
C GLY A 41 -16.95 -0.68 51.76
N ARG A 42 -16.26 0.34 52.26
CA ARG A 42 -16.69 1.73 52.46
C ARG A 42 -17.41 2.38 51.25
N PRO A 43 -18.41 3.26 51.46
CA PRO A 43 -19.02 4.00 50.35
C PRO A 43 -18.03 5.01 49.76
N ARG A 44 -17.89 4.98 48.43
CA ARG A 44 -17.22 6.05 47.66
C ARG A 44 -18.05 7.34 47.77
N PRO A 45 -17.43 8.52 47.87
CA PRO A 45 -18.16 9.77 47.93
C PRO A 45 -18.92 9.99 46.61
N ALA A 46 -20.18 10.40 46.74
CA ALA A 46 -21.02 10.82 45.63
C ALA A 46 -20.29 11.90 44.82
N ALA A 47 -20.07 11.63 43.54
CA ALA A 47 -19.62 12.65 42.61
C ALA A 47 -20.72 13.70 42.47
N GLN A 48 -20.52 14.82 43.17
CA GLN A 48 -21.27 16.06 42.98
C GLN A 48 -21.29 16.43 41.49
N GLY A 49 -22.44 16.90 41.04
CA GLY A 49 -22.77 17.12 39.64
C GLY A 49 -21.68 17.81 38.84
N ARG A 50 -21.17 17.11 37.83
CA ARG A 50 -20.52 17.76 36.70
C ARG A 50 -21.60 18.51 35.95
N SER A 51 -21.67 19.81 36.23
CA SER A 51 -22.54 20.76 35.57
C SER A 51 -22.50 20.59 34.05
N CYS A 52 -23.67 20.70 33.43
CA CYS A 52 -23.91 20.64 32.00
C CYS A 52 -23.14 21.72 31.17
N GLY A 53 -22.26 22.50 31.79
CA GLY A 53 -21.50 23.60 31.17
C GLY A 53 -20.26 23.19 30.36
N CYS A 54 -19.60 22.07 30.67
CA CYS A 54 -18.39 21.66 29.94
C CYS A 54 -18.70 21.10 28.53
N ALA A 55 -19.82 20.38 28.37
CA ALA A 55 -20.27 19.89 27.07
C ALA A 55 -20.77 21.03 26.16
N ALA A 56 -21.47 22.01 26.74
CA ALA A 56 -21.94 23.19 26.01
C ALA A 56 -20.78 24.09 25.56
N ARG A 57 -19.73 24.28 26.36
CA ARG A 57 -18.52 25.03 25.96
C ARG A 57 -17.77 24.39 24.80
N ALA A 58 -17.65 23.07 24.77
CA ALA A 58 -17.03 22.34 23.66
C ALA A 58 -17.87 22.45 22.36
N ALA A 59 -19.20 22.38 22.47
CA ALA A 59 -20.10 22.55 21.33
C ALA A 59 -20.09 24.00 20.79
N PHE A 60 -20.09 24.99 21.68
CA PHE A 60 -20.13 26.42 21.32
C PHE A 60 -18.79 26.91 20.72
N SER A 61 -17.66 26.45 21.26
CA SER A 61 -16.32 26.75 20.70
C SER A 61 -16.10 26.09 19.32
N ARG A 62 -16.69 24.91 19.09
CA ARG A 62 -16.69 24.27 17.76
C ARG A 62 -17.55 25.05 16.76
N LEU A 63 -18.71 25.56 17.19
CA LEU A 63 -19.60 26.37 16.36
C LEU A 63 -18.98 27.72 15.95
N LEU A 64 -18.34 28.42 16.90
CA LEU A 64 -17.62 29.67 16.65
C LEU A 64 -16.44 29.48 15.70
N ARG A 65 -15.66 28.40 15.85
CA ARG A 65 -14.59 28.05 14.89
C ARG A 65 -15.16 27.70 13.51
N SER A 66 -16.30 27.03 13.44
CA SER A 66 -16.92 26.61 12.17
C SER A 66 -17.39 27.80 11.34
N ALA A 67 -18.07 28.77 11.95
CA ALA A 67 -18.61 29.92 11.22
C ALA A 67 -17.53 30.91 10.76
N VAL A 68 -16.48 31.12 11.56
CA VAL A 68 -15.35 32.01 11.22
C VAL A 68 -14.43 31.37 10.17
N VAL A 69 -14.18 30.06 10.25
CA VAL A 69 -13.37 29.33 9.26
C VAL A 69 -14.08 29.25 7.90
N VAL A 70 -15.42 29.17 7.88
CA VAL A 70 -16.19 29.17 6.62
C VAL A 70 -16.30 30.57 5.99
N ARG A 71 -16.35 31.63 6.81
CA ARG A 71 -16.42 33.03 6.32
C ARG A 71 -15.11 33.58 5.76
N SER A 72 -13.96 33.03 6.15
CA SER A 72 -12.64 33.44 5.65
C SER A 72 -12.28 32.82 4.29
N GLY A 73 -13.22 32.09 3.68
CA GLY A 73 -12.94 31.23 2.52
C GLY A 73 -12.07 30.04 2.92
N PRO A 74 -11.99 28.96 2.11
CA PRO A 74 -10.86 28.06 2.23
C PRO A 74 -9.59 28.93 2.16
N ARG A 75 -8.64 28.75 3.10
CA ARG A 75 -7.27 29.25 2.87
C ARG A 75 -6.89 28.87 1.45
N PRO A 76 -6.23 29.73 0.66
CA PRO A 76 -5.98 29.43 -0.75
C PRO A 76 -5.32 28.05 -0.87
N GLU A 77 -6.14 27.07 -1.25
CA GLU A 77 -5.76 25.68 -1.42
C GLU A 77 -5.05 25.63 -2.77
N GLY A 78 -3.76 25.98 -2.76
CA GLY A 78 -2.88 25.74 -3.90
C GLY A 78 -2.86 24.23 -4.20
N PRO A 79 -2.53 23.81 -5.44
CA PRO A 79 -2.47 22.39 -5.82
C PRO A 79 -1.55 21.54 -4.92
N ASP A 80 -0.61 22.16 -4.21
CA ASP A 80 0.25 21.51 -3.22
C ASP A 80 -0.51 21.00 -1.97
N SER A 81 -1.68 21.59 -1.66
CA SER A 81 -2.51 21.23 -0.50
C SER A 81 -3.05 19.81 -0.58
N ALA A 82 -3.46 19.32 -1.76
CA ALA A 82 -4.08 18.00 -1.89
C ALA A 82 -3.17 16.86 -1.39
N TRP A 83 -1.89 16.83 -1.76
CA TRP A 83 -0.97 15.75 -1.35
C TRP A 83 -0.49 15.90 0.10
N HIS A 84 -0.44 17.13 0.61
CA HIS A 84 -0.15 17.39 2.02
C HIS A 84 -1.33 16.98 2.90
N ASP A 85 -2.54 17.35 2.51
CA ASP A 85 -3.78 17.10 3.25
C ASP A 85 -4.19 15.63 3.18
N GLU A 86 -3.86 14.95 2.07
CA GLU A 86 -3.92 13.48 1.98
C GLU A 86 -2.81 12.77 2.78
N GLY A 87 -1.85 13.52 3.33
CA GLY A 87 -0.77 12.98 4.17
C GLY A 87 0.20 12.06 3.40
N LYS A 88 0.44 12.33 2.12
CA LYS A 88 1.28 11.48 1.25
C LYS A 88 2.70 12.00 1.05
N THR A 89 2.89 13.31 1.18
CA THR A 89 4.17 13.96 0.88
C THR A 89 4.57 14.93 1.97
N ASP A 90 5.80 14.80 2.46
CA ASP A 90 6.48 15.87 3.18
C ASP A 90 7.20 16.78 2.17
N TYR A 91 6.66 17.99 1.98
CA TYR A 91 7.23 18.99 1.08
C TYR A 91 8.58 19.54 1.57
N TYR A 92 8.86 19.47 2.87
CA TYR A 92 10.14 19.90 3.43
C TYR A 92 11.28 18.97 3.00
N ALA A 93 11.06 17.65 3.10
CA ALA A 93 11.99 16.65 2.57
C ALA A 93 12.07 16.73 1.04
N ARG A 94 10.92 16.81 0.34
CA ARG A 94 10.86 16.86 -1.13
C ARG A 94 11.66 18.03 -1.70
N LYS A 95 11.53 19.23 -1.12
CA LYS A 95 12.26 20.43 -1.56
C LYS A 95 13.78 20.20 -1.63
N ARG A 96 14.35 19.52 -0.63
CA ARG A 96 15.80 19.24 -0.55
C ARG A 96 16.23 18.14 -1.51
N LEU A 97 15.38 17.14 -1.69
CA LEU A 97 15.70 15.97 -2.49
C LEU A 97 15.64 16.27 -3.99
N VAL A 98 14.67 17.06 -4.42
CA VAL A 98 14.31 17.20 -5.83
C VAL A 98 14.97 18.40 -6.51
N ILE A 99 15.19 19.50 -5.79
CA ILE A 99 15.79 20.71 -6.37
C ILE A 99 17.23 20.41 -6.81
N GLN A 100 17.53 20.80 -8.05
CA GLN A 100 18.85 20.72 -8.66
C GLN A 100 19.56 22.08 -8.56
N ASP A 101 20.88 22.04 -8.51
CA ASP A 101 21.70 23.25 -8.58
C ASP A 101 21.49 23.95 -9.92
N LYS A 102 21.27 25.28 -9.89
CA LYS A 102 20.93 26.07 -11.08
C LYS A 102 22.03 26.05 -12.15
N ASN A 103 23.29 25.88 -11.75
CA ASN A 103 24.44 25.78 -12.66
C ASN A 103 24.48 24.47 -13.47
N LYS A 104 23.70 23.44 -13.08
CA LYS A 104 23.56 22.19 -13.83
C LYS A 104 22.42 22.23 -14.87
N TYR A 105 21.70 23.34 -14.93
CA TYR A 105 20.63 23.63 -15.89
C TYR A 105 19.63 22.47 -16.04
N ASN A 106 19.61 21.82 -17.20
CA ASN A 106 18.64 20.78 -17.55
C ASN A 106 19.02 19.37 -17.05
N THR A 107 20.13 19.22 -16.33
CA THR A 107 20.59 17.92 -15.83
C THR A 107 19.60 17.39 -14.77
N PRO A 108 18.91 16.27 -15.03
CA PRO A 108 17.92 15.74 -14.11
C PRO A 108 18.58 15.22 -12.82
N LYS A 109 17.95 15.54 -11.69
CA LYS A 109 18.30 14.94 -10.39
C LYS A 109 17.43 13.71 -10.17
N TYR A 110 18.01 12.53 -10.34
CA TYR A 110 17.28 11.27 -10.22
C TYR A 110 17.11 10.85 -8.76
N ARG A 111 15.91 10.38 -8.43
CA ARG A 111 15.62 9.78 -7.14
C ARG A 111 14.99 8.40 -7.29
N MET A 112 15.41 7.49 -6.42
CA MET A 112 14.82 6.19 -6.23
C MET A 112 13.73 6.29 -5.17
N ILE A 113 12.48 6.28 -5.61
CA ILE A 113 11.30 6.32 -4.77
C ILE A 113 10.97 4.89 -4.35
N VAL A 114 11.00 4.63 -3.04
CA VAL A 114 10.60 3.35 -2.48
C VAL A 114 9.37 3.55 -1.61
N ARG A 115 8.30 2.84 -1.92
CA ARG A 115 7.05 2.86 -1.15
C ARG A 115 6.63 1.42 -0.85
N VAL A 116 6.60 1.10 0.44
CA VAL A 116 6.12 -0.20 0.93
C VAL A 116 4.65 -0.04 1.29
N THR A 117 3.80 -0.84 0.65
CA THR A 117 2.37 -0.95 0.98
C THR A 117 2.12 -2.26 1.73
N ASN A 118 0.88 -2.50 2.16
CA ASN A 118 0.54 -3.71 2.91
C ASN A 118 0.76 -5.01 2.12
N ARG A 119 0.65 -4.97 0.78
CA ARG A 119 0.69 -6.17 -0.08
C ARG A 119 1.64 -6.06 -1.27
N ASP A 120 2.33 -4.92 -1.42
CA ASP A 120 3.23 -4.68 -2.55
C ASP A 120 4.36 -3.74 -2.14
N ILE A 121 5.49 -3.84 -2.85
CA ILE A 121 6.62 -2.92 -2.75
C ILE A 121 6.78 -2.26 -4.11
N ILE A 122 6.80 -0.93 -4.10
CA ILE A 122 6.87 -0.11 -5.29
C ILE A 122 8.21 0.61 -5.29
N CYS A 123 9.01 0.35 -6.32
CA CYS A 123 10.31 0.99 -6.52
C CYS A 123 10.29 1.71 -7.87
N GLN A 124 10.58 3.02 -7.87
CA GLN A 124 10.54 3.85 -9.08
C GLN A 124 11.77 4.74 -9.16
N ILE A 125 12.22 5.03 -10.37
CA ILE A 125 13.22 6.08 -10.62
C ILE A 125 12.52 7.23 -11.31
N ALA A 126 12.57 8.40 -10.68
CA ALA A 126 11.93 9.59 -11.18
C ALA A 126 12.84 10.81 -11.08
N TYR A 127 12.56 11.82 -11.89
CA TYR A 127 13.11 13.16 -11.74
C TYR A 127 11.98 14.17 -11.95
N ALA A 128 12.11 15.38 -11.40
CA ALA A 128 11.06 16.38 -11.51
C ALA A 128 11.18 17.23 -12.78
N ARG A 129 10.02 17.59 -13.33
CA ARG A 129 9.81 18.64 -14.32
C ARG A 129 8.72 19.59 -13.79
N ILE A 130 8.51 20.71 -14.49
CA ILE A 130 7.52 21.72 -14.13
C ILE A 130 6.09 21.14 -14.15
N GLU A 131 5.79 20.30 -15.13
CA GLU A 131 4.48 19.64 -15.27
C GLU A 131 4.23 18.55 -14.22
N GLY A 132 5.31 17.99 -13.65
CA GLY A 132 5.24 16.87 -12.72
C GLY A 132 6.48 15.97 -12.78
N ASP A 133 6.41 14.86 -12.05
CA ASP A 133 7.50 13.89 -12.01
C ASP A 133 7.47 12.96 -13.23
N MET A 134 8.63 12.83 -13.88
CA MET A 134 8.83 11.90 -14.99
C MET A 134 9.41 10.59 -14.47
N ILE A 135 8.63 9.51 -14.57
CA ILE A 135 9.08 8.17 -14.18
C ILE A 135 9.88 7.55 -15.33
N VAL A 136 11.14 7.21 -15.06
CA VAL A 136 12.04 6.58 -16.03
C VAL A 136 11.82 5.07 -16.07
N CYS A 137 11.74 4.47 -14.88
CA CYS A 137 11.62 3.03 -14.68
C CYS A 137 10.82 2.75 -13.41
N ALA A 138 10.10 1.63 -13.39
CA ALA A 138 9.35 1.16 -12.24
C ALA A 138 9.51 -0.36 -12.11
N ALA A 139 9.52 -0.85 -10.88
CA ALA A 139 9.49 -2.26 -10.52
C ALA A 139 8.53 -2.46 -9.34
N TYR A 140 7.87 -3.61 -9.31
CA TYR A 140 6.85 -3.94 -8.33
C TYR A 140 7.05 -5.34 -7.77
N ALA A 141 6.71 -5.56 -6.50
CA ALA A 141 6.81 -6.89 -5.90
C ALA A 141 5.82 -7.88 -6.52
N HIS A 142 4.65 -7.42 -6.99
CA HIS A 142 3.71 -8.28 -7.70
C HIS A 142 4.22 -8.80 -9.07
N GLU A 143 5.37 -8.32 -9.57
CA GLU A 143 6.05 -8.88 -10.74
C GLU A 143 7.00 -10.03 -10.37
N LEU A 144 7.46 -10.10 -9.10
CA LEU A 144 8.41 -11.11 -8.62
C LEU A 144 7.96 -12.57 -8.78
N PRO A 145 6.66 -12.92 -8.76
CA PRO A 145 6.22 -14.29 -9.07
C PRO A 145 6.67 -14.80 -10.44
N LYS A 146 6.94 -13.92 -11.41
CA LYS A 146 7.50 -14.31 -12.72
C LYS A 146 8.93 -14.84 -12.61
N TYR A 147 9.66 -14.43 -11.58
CA TYR A 147 11.06 -14.79 -11.32
C TYR A 147 11.19 -15.87 -10.23
N GLY A 148 10.09 -16.52 -9.84
CA GLY A 148 10.09 -17.65 -8.89
C GLY A 148 9.64 -17.32 -7.47
N VAL A 149 9.55 -16.04 -7.07
CA VAL A 149 9.08 -15.65 -5.73
C VAL A 149 7.56 -15.51 -5.72
N LYS A 150 6.86 -16.62 -5.44
CA LYS A 150 5.38 -16.66 -5.49
C LYS A 150 4.69 -16.05 -4.27
N VAL A 151 5.34 -16.06 -3.11
CA VAL A 151 4.79 -15.63 -1.82
C VAL A 151 5.78 -14.72 -1.09
N GLY A 152 5.33 -14.03 -0.04
CA GLY A 152 6.23 -13.18 0.77
C GLY A 152 6.60 -11.83 0.14
N LEU A 153 5.76 -11.27 -0.72
CA LEU A 153 6.05 -10.10 -1.55
C LEU A 153 6.32 -8.77 -0.80
N THR A 154 6.21 -8.76 0.52
CA THR A 154 6.41 -7.55 1.35
C THR A 154 7.47 -7.71 2.44
N ASN A 155 8.27 -8.79 2.42
CA ASN A 155 9.39 -8.98 3.33
C ASN A 155 10.65 -8.23 2.87
N TYR A 156 11.75 -8.35 3.61
CA TYR A 156 13.02 -7.69 3.30
C TYR A 156 13.66 -8.25 2.01
N ALA A 157 13.64 -9.57 1.84
CA ALA A 157 14.16 -10.25 0.65
C ALA A 157 13.45 -9.83 -0.65
N ALA A 158 12.12 -9.70 -0.62
CA ALA A 158 11.33 -9.17 -1.74
C ALA A 158 11.68 -7.70 -2.00
N ALA A 159 11.89 -6.89 -0.96
CA ALA A 159 12.35 -5.51 -1.14
C ALA A 159 13.69 -5.47 -1.90
N TYR A 160 14.66 -6.29 -1.49
CA TYR A 160 15.93 -6.46 -2.18
C TYR A 160 15.73 -6.87 -3.65
N CYS A 161 14.94 -7.91 -3.91
CA CYS A 161 14.63 -8.36 -5.28
C CYS A 161 14.01 -7.24 -6.13
N THR A 162 13.07 -6.45 -5.58
CA THR A 162 12.46 -5.33 -6.32
C THR A 162 13.45 -4.21 -6.63
N GLY A 163 14.39 -3.94 -5.72
CA GLY A 163 15.48 -2.98 -5.94
C GLY A 163 16.44 -3.45 -7.04
N LEU A 164 16.84 -4.72 -6.98
CA LEU A 164 17.68 -5.35 -8.00
C LEU A 164 17.01 -5.32 -9.38
N LEU A 165 15.72 -5.68 -9.45
CA LEU A 165 14.94 -5.63 -10.69
C LEU A 165 14.87 -4.22 -11.27
N LEU A 166 14.65 -3.20 -10.42
CA LEU A 166 14.63 -1.80 -10.85
C LEU A 166 15.98 -1.38 -11.46
N ALA A 167 17.09 -1.71 -10.80
CA ALA A 167 18.44 -1.38 -11.26
C ALA A 167 18.77 -2.06 -12.60
N ARG A 168 18.58 -3.38 -12.71
CA ARG A 168 18.87 -4.12 -13.95
C ARG A 168 17.98 -3.64 -15.10
N ARG A 169 16.72 -3.32 -14.84
CA ARG A 169 15.79 -2.77 -15.85
C ARG A 169 16.21 -1.38 -16.32
N LEU A 170 16.70 -0.54 -15.41
CA LEU A 170 17.20 0.80 -15.74
C LEU A 170 18.47 0.73 -16.59
N LEU A 171 19.45 -0.08 -16.16
CA LEU A 171 20.73 -0.20 -16.86
C LEU A 171 20.55 -0.82 -18.24
N ASN A 172 19.68 -1.83 -18.38
CA ASN A 172 19.36 -2.41 -19.68
C ASN A 172 18.69 -1.37 -20.61
N LYS A 173 17.79 -0.54 -20.08
CA LYS A 173 17.15 0.56 -20.85
C LYS A 173 18.16 1.60 -21.36
N PHE A 174 19.25 1.83 -20.62
CA PHE A 174 20.31 2.77 -20.99
C PHE A 174 21.54 2.12 -21.64
N GLY A 175 21.55 0.80 -21.84
CA GLY A 175 22.69 0.07 -22.40
C GLY A 175 23.95 0.05 -21.51
N LEU A 176 23.77 0.17 -20.19
CA LEU A 176 24.86 0.19 -19.18
C LEU A 176 24.98 -1.12 -18.39
N ASP A 177 24.15 -2.11 -18.72
CA ASP A 177 24.00 -3.38 -18.03
C ASP A 177 25.26 -4.26 -18.03
N LYS A 178 26.03 -4.23 -19.13
CA LYS A 178 27.32 -4.93 -19.27
C LYS A 178 28.51 -4.21 -18.63
N ILE A 179 28.38 -2.90 -18.40
CA ILE A 179 29.45 -2.09 -17.83
C ILE A 179 29.39 -2.16 -16.31
N TYR A 180 28.18 -2.00 -15.76
CA TYR A 180 27.91 -2.00 -14.34
C TYR A 180 27.06 -3.21 -13.98
N GLU A 181 27.69 -4.37 -13.87
CA GLU A 181 27.03 -5.63 -13.48
C GLU A 181 26.67 -5.69 -11.98
N GLY A 182 27.29 -4.82 -11.19
CA GLY A 182 27.15 -4.78 -9.74
C GLY A 182 27.71 -6.04 -9.08
N GLN A 183 27.14 -6.43 -7.95
CA GLN A 183 27.61 -7.56 -7.17
C GLN A 183 26.81 -8.83 -7.50
N VAL A 184 27.44 -9.78 -8.22
CA VAL A 184 26.78 -11.03 -8.65
C VAL A 184 26.43 -11.91 -7.45
N GLU A 185 27.39 -12.09 -6.55
CA GLU A 185 27.22 -12.88 -5.34
C GLU A 185 26.90 -11.98 -4.14
N VAL A 186 25.76 -12.24 -3.50
CA VAL A 186 25.28 -11.43 -2.37
C VAL A 186 26.07 -11.78 -1.11
N THR A 187 27.00 -10.90 -0.71
CA THR A 187 27.74 -11.00 0.56
C THR A 187 27.04 -10.29 1.71
N GLY A 188 26.22 -9.28 1.43
CA GLY A 188 25.59 -8.42 2.44
C GLY A 188 26.49 -7.28 2.93
N ASP A 189 27.73 -7.19 2.45
CA ASP A 189 28.69 -6.16 2.85
C ASP A 189 28.45 -4.81 2.16
N GLU A 190 29.16 -3.76 2.57
CA GLU A 190 29.16 -2.48 1.89
C GLU A 190 29.70 -2.62 0.46
N TYR A 191 28.95 -2.09 -0.50
CA TYR A 191 29.34 -2.07 -1.91
C TYR A 191 28.89 -0.76 -2.51
N ASN A 192 29.79 -0.06 -3.20
CA ASN A 192 29.48 1.16 -3.93
C ASN A 192 30.09 1.02 -5.33
N VAL A 193 29.26 1.19 -6.36
CA VAL A 193 29.76 1.14 -7.73
C VAL A 193 30.52 2.43 -8.06
N GLU A 194 31.76 2.27 -8.52
CA GLU A 194 32.59 3.35 -9.02
C GLU A 194 32.46 3.46 -10.54
N SER A 195 32.68 4.67 -11.07
CA SER A 195 32.64 4.88 -12.52
C SER A 195 33.93 4.37 -13.15
N VAL A 196 33.82 3.68 -14.29
CA VAL A 196 34.98 3.16 -15.02
C VAL A 196 35.50 4.22 -15.98
N ASP A 197 36.81 4.48 -15.94
CA ASP A 197 37.45 5.45 -16.83
C ASP A 197 37.24 5.10 -18.31
N GLY A 198 36.92 6.11 -19.12
CA GLY A 198 36.67 5.95 -20.55
C GLY A 198 35.30 5.33 -20.91
N LYS A 199 34.47 4.95 -19.92
CA LYS A 199 33.09 4.49 -20.13
C LYS A 199 32.09 5.53 -19.59
N PRO A 200 30.80 5.46 -19.97
CA PRO A 200 29.77 6.30 -19.36
C PRO A 200 29.76 6.10 -17.85
N GLY A 201 29.64 7.17 -17.07
CA GLY A 201 29.63 7.10 -15.61
C GLY A 201 28.48 6.25 -15.06
N ALA A 202 28.66 5.74 -13.84
CA ALA A 202 27.63 4.97 -13.16
C ALA A 202 26.37 5.83 -12.93
N PHE A 203 25.19 5.21 -13.02
CA PHE A 203 23.94 5.95 -12.86
C PHE A 203 23.76 6.40 -11.41
N THR A 204 23.90 7.70 -11.16
CA THR A 204 23.70 8.28 -9.83
C THR A 204 22.24 8.55 -9.53
N CYS A 205 21.73 8.06 -8.40
CA CYS A 205 20.42 8.44 -7.89
C CYS A 205 20.39 8.52 -6.37
N TYR A 206 19.36 9.19 -5.83
CA TYR A 206 19.21 9.42 -4.39
C TYR A 206 17.97 8.72 -3.84
N LEU A 207 18.07 8.13 -2.64
CA LEU A 207 16.95 7.46 -2.01
C LEU A 207 15.87 8.45 -1.55
N ASP A 208 14.62 8.21 -1.95
CA ASP A 208 13.42 8.87 -1.45
C ASP A 208 12.60 7.89 -0.60
N ALA A 209 12.79 7.95 0.72
CA ALA A 209 12.02 7.15 1.69
C ALA A 209 10.60 7.68 1.94
N GLY A 210 10.28 8.89 1.46
CA GLY A 210 9.01 9.57 1.71
C GLY A 210 8.78 9.80 3.20
N LEU A 211 7.60 9.40 3.67
CA LEU A 211 7.20 9.51 5.08
C LEU A 211 7.61 8.30 5.93
N ALA A 212 8.29 7.31 5.35
CA ALA A 212 8.73 6.14 6.10
C ALA A 212 9.82 6.53 7.10
N ARG A 213 9.64 6.14 8.37
CA ARG A 213 10.67 6.34 9.39
C ARG A 213 11.90 5.49 9.06
N THR A 214 13.06 6.13 8.92
CA THR A 214 14.32 5.49 8.56
C THR A 214 15.01 4.83 9.76
N THR A 215 14.34 3.86 10.39
CA THR A 215 14.94 3.02 11.43
C THR A 215 15.86 1.96 10.81
N THR A 216 16.79 1.45 11.62
CA THR A 216 17.66 0.34 11.23
C THR A 216 16.81 -0.90 10.92
N GLY A 217 17.14 -1.60 9.83
CA GLY A 217 16.41 -2.78 9.37
C GLY A 217 15.13 -2.51 8.58
N ASN A 218 14.82 -1.25 8.25
CA ASN A 218 13.65 -0.94 7.42
C ASN A 218 13.81 -1.52 6.00
N LYS A 219 12.73 -2.09 5.46
CA LYS A 219 12.65 -2.67 4.10
C LYS A 219 12.97 -1.67 2.98
N VAL A 220 12.78 -0.38 3.22
CA VAL A 220 13.22 0.68 2.28
C VAL A 220 14.72 0.54 1.97
N PHE A 221 15.53 0.19 2.98
CA PHE A 221 16.95 -0.06 2.82
C PHE A 221 17.26 -1.41 2.16
N GLY A 222 16.37 -2.40 2.26
CA GLY A 222 16.50 -3.63 1.47
C GLY A 222 16.41 -3.35 -0.03
N ALA A 223 15.44 -2.54 -0.45
CA ALA A 223 15.34 -2.09 -1.84
C ALA A 223 16.55 -1.24 -2.27
N LEU A 224 17.03 -0.34 -1.40
CA LEU A 224 18.27 0.41 -1.63
C LEU A 224 19.44 -0.53 -1.90
N LYS A 225 19.68 -1.52 -1.04
CA LYS A 225 20.80 -2.45 -1.18
C LYS A 225 20.68 -3.27 -2.46
N GLY A 226 19.48 -3.75 -2.80
CA GLY A 226 19.25 -4.45 -4.06
C GLY A 226 19.53 -3.58 -5.29
N ALA A 227 19.21 -2.29 -5.24
CA ALA A 227 19.50 -1.36 -6.32
C ALA A 227 21.00 -1.06 -6.48
N VAL A 228 21.71 -0.94 -5.36
CA VAL A 228 23.16 -0.77 -5.31
C VAL A 228 23.89 -2.00 -5.85
N ASP A 229 23.54 -3.20 -5.36
CA ASP A 229 24.11 -4.46 -5.85
C ASP A 229 23.74 -4.74 -7.31
N GLY A 230 22.67 -4.12 -7.81
CA GLY A 230 22.28 -4.14 -9.22
C GLY A 230 23.09 -3.22 -10.14
N GLY A 231 23.96 -2.37 -9.57
CA GLY A 231 24.88 -1.49 -10.31
C GLY A 231 24.50 -0.01 -10.34
N LEU A 232 23.60 0.47 -9.46
CA LEU A 232 23.31 1.90 -9.31
C LEU A 232 24.24 2.55 -8.28
N SER A 233 24.68 3.78 -8.57
CA SER A 233 25.45 4.59 -7.62
C SER A 233 24.48 5.36 -6.72
N ILE A 234 24.24 4.85 -5.52
CA ILE A 234 23.39 5.50 -4.51
C ILE A 234 24.22 5.76 -3.27
N PRO A 235 24.43 7.03 -2.87
CA PRO A 235 25.21 7.33 -1.68
C PRO A 235 24.46 6.84 -0.43
N HIS A 236 25.12 6.00 0.37
CA HIS A 236 24.53 5.40 1.57
C HIS A 236 25.60 5.09 2.63
N SER A 237 25.15 4.58 3.78
CA SER A 237 25.99 4.10 4.87
C SER A 237 25.36 2.84 5.46
N THR A 238 26.18 1.92 5.97
CA THR A 238 25.76 0.63 6.53
C THR A 238 24.92 0.73 7.82
N LYS A 239 24.89 1.89 8.47
CA LYS A 239 24.21 2.13 9.77
C LYS A 239 22.71 1.78 9.81
N ARG A 240 22.04 1.74 8.66
CA ARG A 240 20.58 1.50 8.57
C ARG A 240 20.22 0.10 8.09
N PHE A 241 21.21 -0.73 7.74
CA PHE A 241 20.96 -2.12 7.37
C PHE A 241 20.74 -3.02 8.59
N PRO A 242 19.97 -4.12 8.46
CA PRO A 242 19.96 -5.19 9.45
C PRO A 242 21.40 -5.67 9.73
N GLY A 243 21.75 -5.89 10.98
CA GLY A 243 23.11 -6.31 11.37
C GLY A 243 24.02 -5.17 11.84
N TYR A 244 23.59 -3.91 11.74
CA TYR A 244 24.27 -2.81 12.42
C TYR A 244 23.84 -2.74 13.89
N ASP A 245 24.80 -2.77 14.80
CA ASP A 245 24.57 -2.57 16.22
C ASP A 245 24.91 -1.12 16.64
N SER A 246 23.99 -0.48 17.37
CA SER A 246 24.15 0.91 17.79
C SER A 246 25.11 1.09 18.96
N GLU A 247 25.32 0.05 19.77
CA GLU A 247 26.16 0.10 20.96
C GLU A 247 27.64 -0.06 20.59
N SER A 248 27.98 -1.15 19.89
CA SER A 248 29.32 -1.40 19.36
C SER A 248 29.69 -0.51 18.17
N LYS A 249 28.68 0.03 17.44
CA LYS A 249 28.85 0.75 16.16
C LYS A 249 29.48 -0.09 15.06
N GLU A 250 29.38 -1.41 15.18
CA GLU A 250 29.89 -2.37 14.21
C GLU A 250 28.77 -2.90 13.30
N PHE A 251 29.14 -3.28 12.08
CA PHE A 251 28.23 -3.83 11.09
C PHE A 251 28.57 -5.29 10.80
N ASN A 252 27.60 -6.18 11.04
CA ASN A 252 27.72 -7.59 10.72
C ASN A 252 27.06 -7.89 9.36
N ALA A 253 27.89 -8.06 8.34
CA ALA A 253 27.46 -8.37 6.97
C ALA A 253 26.74 -9.72 6.86
N GLU A 254 27.09 -10.71 7.69
CA GLU A 254 26.42 -12.01 7.67
C GLU A 254 24.96 -11.88 8.07
N VAL A 255 24.65 -11.15 9.14
CA VAL A 255 23.27 -10.91 9.58
C VAL A 255 22.47 -10.19 8.48
N HIS A 256 23.09 -9.24 7.79
CA HIS A 256 22.46 -8.57 6.66
C HIS A 256 22.15 -9.55 5.52
N ARG A 257 23.11 -10.39 5.15
CA ARG A 257 22.93 -11.45 4.13
C ARG A 257 21.81 -12.42 4.49
N LYS A 258 21.70 -12.83 5.76
CA LYS A 258 20.60 -13.68 6.24
C LYS A 258 19.23 -13.04 5.99
N HIS A 259 19.10 -11.73 6.19
CA HIS A 259 17.86 -10.99 5.90
C HIS A 259 17.58 -10.87 4.39
N ILE A 260 18.62 -10.68 3.57
CA ILE A 260 18.48 -10.63 2.10
C ILE A 260 17.99 -11.99 1.57
N MET A 261 18.51 -13.09 2.11
CA MET A 261 18.12 -14.45 1.71
C MET A 261 16.85 -14.97 2.42
N GLY A 262 16.23 -14.16 3.28
CA GLY A 262 15.00 -14.53 3.98
C GLY A 262 15.16 -15.60 5.06
N GLN A 263 16.40 -15.86 5.52
CA GLN A 263 16.66 -16.90 6.54
C GLN A 263 15.93 -16.60 7.85
N ASN A 264 15.78 -15.32 8.24
CA ASN A 264 15.01 -14.94 9.43
C ASN A 264 13.52 -15.35 9.34
N VAL A 265 12.95 -15.37 8.14
CA VAL A 265 11.58 -15.85 7.92
C VAL A 265 11.55 -17.37 7.98
N ALA A 266 12.56 -18.04 7.41
CA ALA A 266 12.71 -19.49 7.52
C ALA A 266 12.90 -19.96 8.98
N ASP A 267 13.71 -19.24 9.77
CA ASP A 267 13.90 -19.50 11.20
C ASP A 267 12.58 -19.37 11.96
N TYR A 268 11.78 -18.34 11.65
CA TYR A 268 10.47 -18.16 12.27
C TYR A 268 9.48 -19.26 11.84
N MET A 269 9.57 -19.75 10.60
CA MET A 269 8.80 -20.92 10.17
C MET A 269 9.20 -22.17 10.95
N ARG A 270 10.50 -22.46 11.12
CA ARG A 270 11.01 -23.59 11.91
C ARG A 270 10.52 -23.52 13.37
N TYR A 271 10.70 -22.35 13.99
CA TYR A 271 10.24 -22.11 15.35
C TYR A 271 8.73 -22.39 15.52
N LEU A 272 7.88 -21.87 14.64
CA LEU A 272 6.44 -22.15 14.73
C LEU A 272 6.08 -23.60 14.43
N MET A 273 6.81 -24.29 13.55
CA MET A 273 6.55 -25.71 13.29
C MET A 273 6.82 -26.58 14.52
N GLU A 274 7.81 -26.22 15.34
CA GLU A 274 8.17 -26.94 16.56
C GLU A 274 7.24 -26.58 17.74
N GLU A 275 6.89 -25.31 17.89
CA GLU A 275 6.13 -24.82 19.05
C GLU A 275 4.60 -24.87 18.88
N ASP A 276 4.09 -24.48 17.70
CA ASP A 276 2.64 -24.34 17.44
C ASP A 276 2.30 -24.51 15.95
N GLU A 277 1.98 -25.74 15.58
CA GLU A 277 1.63 -26.11 14.20
C GLU A 277 0.37 -25.40 13.69
N ASP A 278 -0.58 -25.06 14.56
CA ASP A 278 -1.81 -24.36 14.17
C ASP A 278 -1.54 -22.89 13.87
N ALA A 279 -0.68 -22.24 14.67
CA ALA A 279 -0.17 -20.90 14.37
C ALA A 279 0.64 -20.89 13.07
N TYR A 280 1.47 -21.92 12.82
CA TYR A 280 2.19 -22.09 11.56
C TYR A 280 1.24 -22.16 10.37
N LYS A 281 0.24 -23.04 10.42
CA LYS A 281 -0.79 -23.17 9.35
C LYS A 281 -1.52 -21.86 9.11
N LYS A 282 -1.86 -21.11 10.17
CA LYS A 282 -2.55 -19.82 10.08
C LYS A 282 -1.69 -18.75 9.41
N GLN A 283 -0.46 -18.57 9.90
CA GLN A 283 0.45 -17.51 9.45
C GLN A 283 1.01 -17.78 8.06
N PHE A 284 1.40 -19.03 7.79
CA PHE A 284 2.11 -19.45 6.58
C PHE A 284 1.24 -20.27 5.61
N SER A 285 -0.09 -20.21 5.73
CA SER A 285 -1.04 -20.90 4.85
C SER A 285 -0.73 -20.80 3.35
N GLN A 286 -0.33 -19.62 2.86
CA GLN A 286 0.03 -19.42 1.46
C GLN A 286 1.38 -20.05 1.08
N TYR A 287 2.32 -20.16 2.01
CA TYR A 287 3.60 -20.85 1.79
C TYR A 287 3.36 -22.34 1.64
N ILE A 288 2.54 -22.93 2.52
CA ILE A 288 2.12 -24.34 2.44
C ILE A 288 1.42 -24.60 1.10
N LYS A 289 0.48 -23.74 0.70
CA LYS A 289 -0.24 -23.87 -0.58
C LYS A 289 0.68 -23.83 -1.81
N ASN A 290 1.80 -23.13 -1.74
CA ASN A 290 2.76 -22.99 -2.84
C ASN A 290 4.00 -23.91 -2.68
N ASN A 291 3.98 -24.83 -1.72
CA ASN A 291 5.06 -25.79 -1.42
C ASN A 291 6.41 -25.10 -1.14
N VAL A 292 6.40 -24.00 -0.39
CA VAL A 292 7.62 -23.30 0.04
C VAL A 292 7.99 -23.76 1.44
N THR A 293 9.08 -24.51 1.57
CA THR A 293 9.65 -24.96 2.85
C THR A 293 10.69 -23.96 3.39
N PRO A 294 10.98 -23.98 4.70
CA PRO A 294 12.03 -23.13 5.28
C PRO A 294 13.39 -23.29 4.60
N ASP A 295 13.80 -24.53 4.32
CA ASP A 295 15.11 -24.84 3.76
C ASP A 295 15.23 -24.45 2.28
N GLY A 296 14.13 -24.53 1.52
CA GLY A 296 14.09 -24.13 0.11
C GLY A 296 14.05 -22.61 -0.12
N MET A 297 13.90 -21.80 0.93
CA MET A 297 13.68 -20.35 0.81
C MET A 297 14.91 -19.61 0.26
N GLU A 298 16.12 -19.98 0.71
CA GLU A 298 17.35 -19.34 0.23
C GLU A 298 17.60 -19.62 -1.25
N GLU A 299 17.40 -20.87 -1.68
CA GLU A 299 17.56 -21.26 -3.07
C GLU A 299 16.54 -20.56 -3.98
N MET A 300 15.30 -20.37 -3.51
CA MET A 300 14.27 -19.62 -4.21
C MET A 300 14.72 -18.18 -4.51
N TYR A 301 15.29 -17.46 -3.53
CA TYR A 301 15.77 -16.08 -3.75
C TYR A 301 17.03 -16.04 -4.62
N LYS A 302 17.96 -16.98 -4.47
CA LYS A 302 19.13 -17.10 -5.37
C LYS A 302 18.71 -17.29 -6.83
N LYS A 303 17.76 -18.19 -7.09
CA LYS A 303 17.18 -18.40 -8.42
C LYS A 303 16.48 -17.14 -8.94
N ALA A 304 15.77 -16.43 -8.07
CA ALA A 304 15.13 -15.18 -8.45
C ALA A 304 16.14 -14.08 -8.81
N HIS A 305 17.24 -13.95 -8.08
CA HIS A 305 18.30 -12.98 -8.40
C HIS A 305 18.94 -13.27 -9.76
N ALA A 306 19.21 -14.54 -10.07
CA ALA A 306 19.71 -14.97 -11.37
C ALA A 306 18.70 -14.64 -12.49
N ALA A 307 17.44 -15.06 -12.33
CA ALA A 307 16.39 -14.83 -13.33
C ALA A 307 16.13 -13.32 -13.59
N ILE A 308 16.25 -12.47 -12.56
CA ILE A 308 16.14 -11.02 -12.70
C ILE A 308 17.32 -10.44 -13.52
N ARG A 309 18.53 -10.96 -13.31
CA ARG A 309 19.71 -10.54 -14.08
C ARG A 309 19.59 -10.95 -15.54
N ASP A 310 19.04 -12.14 -15.80
CA ASP A 310 18.87 -12.69 -17.15
C ASP A 310 17.81 -11.95 -17.97
N ASN A 311 16.64 -11.64 -17.38
CA ASN A 311 15.56 -10.95 -18.08
C ASN A 311 14.89 -9.86 -17.23
N PRO A 312 15.45 -8.64 -17.18
CA PRO A 312 14.87 -7.55 -16.40
C PRO A 312 13.71 -6.82 -17.10
N VAL A 313 13.40 -7.17 -18.35
CA VAL A 313 12.51 -6.38 -19.23
C VAL A 313 11.05 -6.49 -18.79
N HIS A 314 10.34 -5.35 -18.78
CA HIS A 314 8.90 -5.34 -18.48
C HIS A 314 8.07 -5.43 -19.75
N GLU A 315 7.37 -6.55 -19.93
CA GLU A 315 6.37 -6.72 -20.98
C GLU A 315 5.01 -6.18 -20.55
N LYS A 316 4.52 -5.17 -21.30
CA LYS A 316 3.19 -4.59 -21.06
C LYS A 316 2.10 -5.58 -21.49
N LYS A 317 1.13 -5.80 -20.60
CA LYS A 317 -0.05 -6.62 -20.93
C LYS A 317 -0.84 -5.99 -22.09
N PRO A 318 -1.35 -6.80 -23.04
CA PRO A 318 -2.15 -6.28 -24.14
C PRO A 318 -3.44 -5.63 -23.62
N LYS A 319 -3.87 -4.56 -24.30
CA LYS A 319 -5.15 -3.90 -24.00
C LYS A 319 -6.29 -4.86 -24.34
N ARG A 320 -7.23 -5.02 -23.43
CA ARG A 320 -8.44 -5.83 -23.63
C ARG A 320 -9.57 -4.95 -24.14
N ASP A 321 -10.30 -5.42 -25.14
CA ASP A 321 -11.53 -4.79 -25.59
C ASP A 321 -12.65 -5.08 -24.60
N VAL A 322 -13.00 -4.08 -23.80
CA VAL A 322 -14.03 -4.19 -22.76
C VAL A 322 -15.17 -3.24 -23.06
N LYS A 323 -16.42 -3.74 -23.04
CA LYS A 323 -17.62 -2.90 -23.10
C LYS A 323 -17.66 -1.99 -21.87
N LYS A 324 -17.59 -0.68 -22.09
CA LYS A 324 -17.54 0.31 -20.99
C LYS A 324 -18.90 0.43 -20.31
N LYS A 325 -19.00 -0.07 -19.08
CA LYS A 325 -20.14 0.18 -18.18
C LYS A 325 -19.81 1.34 -17.24
N ARG A 326 -20.76 2.24 -17.03
CA ARG A 326 -20.64 3.31 -16.03
C ARG A 326 -20.99 2.76 -14.64
N TRP A 327 -20.05 2.88 -13.69
CA TRP A 327 -20.24 2.46 -12.30
C TRP A 327 -20.64 3.61 -11.37
N ASN A 328 -20.27 4.84 -11.73
CA ASN A 328 -20.49 6.03 -10.91
C ASN A 328 -21.75 6.76 -11.36
N CYS A 329 -22.50 7.31 -10.40
CA CYS A 329 -23.68 8.12 -10.67
C CYS A 329 -23.32 9.32 -11.58
N PRO A 330 -24.11 9.60 -12.63
CA PRO A 330 -23.93 10.81 -13.42
C PRO A 330 -24.13 12.07 -12.59
N LYS A 331 -23.31 13.07 -12.87
CA LYS A 331 -23.50 14.41 -12.30
C LYS A 331 -24.85 14.92 -12.79
N MET A 332 -25.76 15.25 -11.86
CA MET A 332 -27.07 15.81 -12.20
C MET A 332 -26.90 17.10 -13.01
N SER A 333 -27.70 17.25 -14.06
CA SER A 333 -27.77 18.48 -14.83
C SER A 333 -28.32 19.63 -13.99
N LEU A 334 -28.10 20.87 -14.43
CA LEU A 334 -28.63 22.04 -13.73
C LEU A 334 -30.16 22.02 -13.66
N ALA A 335 -30.83 21.64 -14.75
CA ALA A 335 -32.29 21.48 -14.80
C ALA A 335 -32.77 20.45 -13.77
N GLN A 336 -32.17 19.25 -13.77
CA GLN A 336 -32.50 18.20 -12.78
C GLN A 336 -32.33 18.68 -11.34
N LYS A 337 -31.32 19.51 -11.05
CA LYS A 337 -31.14 20.10 -9.71
C LYS A 337 -32.24 21.11 -9.38
N LYS A 338 -32.60 21.99 -10.31
CA LYS A 338 -33.67 23.00 -10.13
C LYS A 338 -35.02 22.32 -9.91
N ASP A 339 -35.35 21.36 -10.76
CA ASP A 339 -36.61 20.62 -10.70
C ASP A 339 -36.71 19.83 -9.38
N ARG A 340 -35.61 19.19 -8.95
CA ARG A 340 -35.56 18.50 -7.66
C ARG A 340 -35.84 19.43 -6.48
N VAL A 341 -35.33 20.67 -6.51
CA VAL A 341 -35.61 21.66 -5.46
C VAL A 341 -37.08 22.08 -5.49
N ALA A 342 -37.63 22.36 -6.67
CA ALA A 342 -39.04 22.72 -6.84
C ALA A 342 -39.97 21.60 -6.35
N GLN A 343 -39.71 20.36 -6.75
CA GLN A 343 -40.46 19.18 -6.32
C GLN A 343 -40.43 18.99 -4.80
N LYS A 344 -39.26 19.19 -4.17
CA LYS A 344 -39.13 19.13 -2.71
C LYS A 344 -39.96 20.20 -2.00
N LYS A 345 -39.91 21.45 -2.47
CA LYS A 345 -40.73 22.55 -1.92
C LYS A 345 -42.23 22.24 -2.05
N ALA A 346 -42.68 21.83 -3.23
CA ALA A 346 -44.08 21.48 -3.47
C ALA A 346 -44.55 20.26 -2.66
N SER A 347 -43.70 19.24 -2.47
CA SER A 347 -44.04 18.10 -1.61
C SER A 347 -44.19 18.49 -0.13
N PHE A 348 -43.40 19.45 0.34
CA PHE A 348 -43.44 19.92 1.72
C PHE A 348 -44.72 20.70 2.01
N LEU A 349 -45.09 21.64 1.12
CA LEU A 349 -46.33 22.41 1.24
C LEU A 349 -47.56 21.48 1.28
N ARG A 350 -47.65 20.53 0.34
CA ARG A 350 -48.72 19.51 0.33
C ARG A 350 -48.76 18.62 1.58
N ALA A 351 -47.66 18.49 2.31
CA ALA A 351 -47.62 17.73 3.56
C ALA A 351 -48.07 18.59 4.75
N GLN A 352 -47.87 19.91 4.71
CA GLN A 352 -48.39 20.83 5.72
C GLN A 352 -49.90 20.99 5.60
N GLU A 353 -50.42 21.20 4.39
CA GLU A 353 -51.86 21.32 4.12
C GLU A 353 -52.63 20.10 4.64
N ARG A 354 -52.14 18.89 4.33
CA ARG A 354 -52.74 17.65 4.83
C ARG A 354 -52.69 17.50 6.35
N ARG A 355 -51.68 18.05 7.02
CA ARG A 355 -51.56 18.02 8.49
C ARG A 355 -52.45 19.06 9.17
N THR A 356 -52.87 20.09 8.46
CA THR A 356 -53.82 21.10 8.97
C THR A 356 -55.27 20.68 8.70
N GLU A 357 -55.50 19.85 7.70
CA GLU A 357 -56.81 19.26 7.37
C GLU A 357 -57.13 17.97 8.16
N SER A 358 -56.13 17.36 8.82
CA SER A 358 -56.28 16.23 9.75
C SER A 358 -56.24 16.73 11.19
#